data_AF-A0A5A9FAU9-F1
#
_entry.id   AF-A0A5A9FAU9-F1
#
_cell.length_a   1.000
_cell.length_b   1.000
_cell.length_c   1.000
_cell.angle_alpha   90.00
_cell.angle_beta   90.00
_cell.angle_gamma   90.00
#
_symmetry.space_group_name_H-M   'P 1'
#
loop_
_entity.id
_entity.type
_entity.pdbx_description
1 polymer ?
#
loop_
_entity_poly.entity_id
_entity_poly.type
_entity_poly.pdbx_seq_one_letter_code
_entity_poly.pdbx_strand_id
1 'polypeptide(L)'
;MANVTVSTALYRDHHAGVGQLVGRIEALLASKTVESDTAALTATVRELFGIFAVHLSLEDSALYPRLLAHPDAKLRSTAARFQAEMGNLRARFDLYRTRWPGPVAVAKDPAAFVRETREVVAALKHRIGREDRELYDLIDRAGLASAA
;
A
#
# COMPACT_ATOMS: atom_id res chain seq x y z
N MET A 1 -33.54 -4.70 2.72
CA MET A 1 -32.18 -4.68 2.13
C MET A 1 -31.22 -4.84 3.28
N ALA A 2 -30.37 -5.87 3.29
CA ALA A 2 -29.46 -6.12 4.40
C ALA A 2 -28.41 -5.00 4.47
N ASN A 3 -28.26 -4.36 5.63
CA ASN A 3 -27.14 -3.45 5.90
C ASN A 3 -25.86 -4.28 5.85
N VAL A 4 -25.06 -4.11 4.80
CA VAL A 4 -23.79 -4.81 4.64
C VAL A 4 -22.74 -4.04 5.43
N THR A 5 -22.31 -4.58 6.57
CA THR A 5 -21.23 -4.00 7.40
C THR A 5 -19.86 -4.22 6.77
N VAL A 6 -19.07 -3.15 6.63
CA VAL A 6 -17.69 -3.15 6.15
C VAL A 6 -16.79 -2.65 7.29
N SER A 7 -16.07 -3.55 7.94
CA SER A 7 -15.08 -3.16 8.95
C SER A 7 -13.78 -2.69 8.28
N THR A 8 -13.25 -1.55 8.70
CA THR A 8 -11.95 -1.04 8.27
C THR A 8 -10.78 -1.57 9.11
N ALA A 9 -11.05 -2.27 10.22
CA ALA A 9 -10.03 -2.64 11.22
C ALA A 9 -8.87 -3.43 10.60
N LEU A 10 -9.19 -4.49 9.84
CA LEU A 10 -8.18 -5.30 9.13
C LEU A 10 -7.29 -4.47 8.20
N TYR A 11 -7.89 -3.52 7.46
CA TYR A 11 -7.15 -2.71 6.52
C TYR A 11 -6.23 -1.70 7.23
N ARG A 12 -6.72 -1.10 8.32
CA ARG A 12 -5.92 -0.22 9.18
C ARG A 12 -4.78 -0.97 9.87
N ASP A 13 -4.98 -2.23 10.27
CA ASP A 13 -3.92 -3.08 10.80
C ASP A 13 -2.84 -3.38 9.74
N HIS A 14 -3.24 -3.66 8.49
CA HIS A 14 -2.32 -3.79 7.38
C HIS A 14 -1.55 -2.48 7.12
N HIS A 15 -2.22 -1.32 7.16
CA HIS A 15 -1.56 -0.02 7.04
C HIS A 15 -0.53 0.23 8.15
N ALA A 16 -0.84 -0.16 9.39
CA ALA A 16 0.11 -0.06 10.50
C ALA A 16 1.36 -0.92 10.24
N GLY A 17 1.18 -2.18 9.79
CA GLY A 17 2.29 -3.06 9.44
C GLY A 17 3.15 -2.51 8.29
N VAL A 18 2.50 -1.99 7.24
CA VAL A 18 3.19 -1.30 6.14
C VAL A 18 3.94 -0.07 6.64
N GLY A 19 3.33 0.72 7.53
CA GLY A 19 3.94 1.90 8.13
C GLY A 19 5.24 1.58 8.90
N GLN A 20 5.27 0.48 9.64
CA GLN A 20 6.49 0.04 10.32
C GLN A 20 7.63 -0.31 9.33
N LEU A 21 7.31 -0.99 8.24
CA LEU A 21 8.29 -1.33 7.20
C LEU A 21 8.77 -0.11 6.42
N VAL A 22 7.86 0.81 6.11
CA VAL A 22 8.21 2.10 5.50
C VAL A 22 9.17 2.88 6.40
N GLY A 23 8.91 2.95 7.71
CA GLY A 23 9.81 3.62 8.66
C GLY A 23 11.20 2.97 8.70
N ARG A 24 11.28 1.63 8.70
CA ARG A 24 12.55 0.90 8.60
C ARG A 24 13.30 1.20 7.29
N ILE A 25 12.58 1.23 6.16
CA ILE A 25 13.14 1.56 4.85
C ILE A 25 13.65 3.01 4.83
N GLU A 26 12.88 3.98 5.32
CA GLU A 26 13.29 5.38 5.40
C GLU A 26 14.57 5.54 6.25
N ALA A 27 14.68 4.82 7.36
CA ALA A 27 15.90 4.82 8.20
C ALA A 27 17.12 4.23 7.46
N LEU A 28 16.95 3.12 6.74
CA LEU A 28 18.03 2.52 5.94
C LEU A 28 18.46 3.44 4.80
N LEU A 29 17.50 4.06 4.12
CA LEU A 29 17.74 5.02 3.06
C LEU A 29 18.45 6.30 3.55
N ALA A 30 18.31 6.67 4.82
CA ALA A 30 19.02 7.80 5.39
C ALA A 30 20.52 7.50 5.66
N SER A 31 20.92 6.23 5.63
CA SER A 31 22.33 5.84 5.80
C SER A 31 23.19 6.30 4.62
N LYS A 32 24.37 6.85 4.92
CA LYS A 32 25.38 7.22 3.91
C LYS A 32 25.96 6.01 3.17
N THR A 33 25.82 4.81 3.73
CA THR A 33 26.40 3.57 3.18
C THR A 33 25.38 2.72 2.43
N VAL A 34 24.13 3.18 2.30
CA VAL A 34 23.03 2.36 1.75
C VAL A 34 23.30 1.84 0.34
N GLU A 35 24.04 2.58 -0.49
CA GLU A 35 24.42 2.16 -1.84
C GLU A 35 25.58 1.14 -1.84
N SER A 36 26.41 1.14 -0.79
CA SER A 36 27.52 0.19 -0.62
C SER A 36 27.09 -1.09 0.11
N ASP A 37 26.00 -1.03 0.88
CA ASP A 37 25.37 -2.20 1.52
C ASP A 37 23.84 -2.10 1.41
N THR A 38 23.31 -2.69 0.34
CA THR A 38 21.87 -2.72 0.04
C THR A 38 21.16 -3.93 0.65
N ALA A 39 21.83 -4.80 1.39
CA ALA A 39 21.27 -6.11 1.77
C ALA A 39 20.05 -5.96 2.68
N ALA A 40 20.18 -5.15 3.74
CA ALA A 40 19.09 -4.87 4.67
C ALA A 40 17.92 -4.14 3.99
N LEU A 41 18.21 -3.19 3.08
CA LEU A 41 17.19 -2.46 2.33
C LEU A 41 16.44 -3.41 1.40
N THR A 42 17.15 -4.27 0.67
CA THR A 42 16.57 -5.27 -0.23
C THR A 42 15.65 -6.24 0.52
N ALA A 43 16.09 -6.74 1.67
CA ALA A 43 15.28 -7.63 2.50
C ALA A 43 13.99 -6.94 3.00
N THR A 44 14.11 -5.71 3.51
CA THR A 44 12.98 -4.97 4.07
C THR A 44 11.97 -4.56 2.98
N VAL A 45 12.44 -4.18 1.79
CA VAL A 45 11.56 -3.90 0.64
C VAL A 45 10.80 -5.15 0.18
N ARG A 46 11.45 -6.32 0.20
CA ARG A 46 10.76 -7.59 -0.13
C ARG A 46 9.68 -7.94 0.89
N GLU A 47 9.95 -7.71 2.18
CA GLU A 47 8.97 -7.87 3.26
C GLU A 47 7.76 -6.95 3.04
N LEU A 48 8.02 -5.66 2.77
CA LEU A 48 6.99 -4.65 2.47
C LEU A 48 6.07 -5.10 1.34
N PHE A 49 6.63 -5.60 0.24
CA PHE A 49 5.84 -6.02 -0.91
C PHE A 49 5.03 -7.28 -0.67
N GLY A 50 5.51 -8.20 0.18
CA GLY A 50 4.73 -9.37 0.56
C GLY A 50 3.43 -8.98 1.27
N ILE A 51 3.54 -8.12 2.29
CA ILE A 51 2.38 -7.63 3.05
C ILE A 51 1.46 -6.80 2.16
N PHE A 52 2.03 -5.87 1.39
CA PHE A 52 1.21 -4.96 0.58
C PHE A 52 0.47 -5.68 -0.56
N ALA A 53 1.04 -6.74 -1.14
CA ALA A 53 0.36 -7.54 -2.15
C ALA A 53 -0.90 -8.23 -1.58
N VAL A 54 -0.84 -8.72 -0.34
CA VAL A 54 -2.00 -9.32 0.35
C VAL A 54 -3.06 -8.25 0.61
N HIS A 55 -2.65 -7.10 1.16
CA HIS A 55 -3.55 -5.98 1.41
C HIS A 55 -4.30 -5.55 0.13
N LEU A 56 -3.57 -5.34 -0.97
CA LEU A 56 -4.16 -4.97 -2.25
C LEU A 56 -5.16 -6.01 -2.76
N SER A 57 -4.80 -7.29 -2.68
CA SER A 57 -5.69 -8.37 -3.10
C SER A 57 -7.02 -8.34 -2.34
N LEU A 58 -7.00 -8.03 -1.04
CA LEU A 58 -8.20 -7.90 -0.23
C LEU A 58 -9.03 -6.68 -0.63
N GLU A 59 -8.40 -5.55 -0.91
CA GLU A 59 -9.13 -4.38 -1.37
C GLU A 59 -9.83 -4.62 -2.72
N ASP A 60 -9.12 -5.20 -3.68
CA ASP A 60 -9.64 -5.48 -5.03
C ASP A 60 -10.74 -6.54 -5.04
N SER A 61 -10.58 -7.62 -4.28
CA SER A 61 -11.52 -8.74 -4.30
C SER A 61 -12.70 -8.59 -3.34
N ALA A 62 -12.56 -7.78 -2.28
CA ALA A 62 -13.57 -7.67 -1.23
C ALA A 62 -14.00 -6.23 -0.94
N LEU A 63 -13.08 -5.30 -0.67
CA LEU A 63 -13.45 -3.95 -0.23
C LEU A 63 -14.16 -3.17 -1.36
N TYR A 64 -13.47 -2.92 -2.47
CA TYR A 64 -13.99 -2.08 -3.54
C TYR A 64 -15.31 -2.62 -4.12
N PRO A 65 -15.48 -3.93 -4.42
CA PRO A 65 -16.76 -4.45 -4.91
C PRO A 65 -17.94 -4.15 -3.98
N ARG A 66 -17.73 -4.26 -2.66
CA ARG A 66 -18.78 -3.99 -1.67
C ARG A 66 -19.12 -2.51 -1.60
N LEU A 67 -18.12 -1.63 -1.62
CA LEU A 67 -18.35 -0.18 -1.61
C LEU A 67 -19.02 0.31 -2.90
N LEU A 68 -18.68 -0.28 -4.04
CA LEU A 68 -19.28 0.04 -5.34
C LEU A 68 -20.75 -0.39 -5.46
N ALA A 69 -21.17 -1.41 -4.72
CA ALA A 69 -22.56 -1.85 -4.67
C ALA A 69 -23.41 -1.09 -3.62
N HIS A 70 -22.80 -0.21 -2.82
CA HIS A 70 -23.47 0.46 -1.71
C HIS A 70 -24.47 1.53 -2.19
N PRO A 71 -25.63 1.76 -1.52
CA PRO A 71 -26.61 2.77 -1.93
C PRO A 71 -26.11 4.22 -1.85
N ASP A 72 -25.14 4.52 -0.99
CA ASP A 72 -24.51 5.85 -0.90
C ASP A 72 -23.65 6.17 -2.14
N ALA A 73 -24.06 7.17 -2.92
CA ALA A 73 -23.36 7.62 -4.12
C ALA A 73 -21.97 8.21 -3.86
N LYS A 74 -21.77 8.86 -2.70
CA LYS A 74 -20.47 9.40 -2.30
C LYS A 74 -19.49 8.27 -2.01
N LEU A 75 -19.95 7.22 -1.34
CA LEU A 75 -19.14 6.05 -1.04
C LEU A 75 -18.74 5.30 -2.32
N ARG A 76 -19.69 5.07 -3.24
CA ARG A 76 -19.39 4.47 -4.55
C ARG A 76 -18.37 5.26 -5.35
N SER A 77 -18.58 6.57 -5.51
CA SER A 77 -17.69 7.42 -6.31
C SER A 77 -16.30 7.54 -5.69
N THR A 78 -16.21 7.61 -4.35
CA THR A 78 -14.92 7.61 -3.64
C THR A 78 -14.20 6.27 -3.83
N ALA A 79 -14.89 5.15 -3.65
CA ALA A 79 -14.32 3.81 -3.86
C ALA A 79 -13.84 3.59 -5.30
N ALA A 80 -14.63 3.98 -6.31
CA ALA A 80 -14.23 3.86 -7.72
C ALA A 80 -12.94 4.63 -8.02
N ARG A 81 -12.82 5.84 -7.47
CA ARG A 81 -11.61 6.65 -7.61
C ARG A 81 -10.40 5.97 -6.95
N PHE A 82 -10.54 5.50 -5.70
CA PHE A 82 -9.45 4.80 -5.02
C PHE A 82 -9.07 3.51 -5.76
N GLN A 83 -10.01 2.71 -6.25
CA GLN A 83 -9.71 1.50 -7.03
C GLN A 83 -8.92 1.82 -8.31
N ALA A 84 -9.33 2.83 -9.07
CA ALA A 84 -8.62 3.22 -10.30
C ALA A 84 -7.20 3.74 -10.01
N GLU A 85 -7.04 4.57 -8.98
CA GLU A 85 -5.74 5.03 -8.52
C GLU A 85 -4.84 3.87 -8.06
N MET A 86 -5.42 2.83 -7.44
CA MET A 86 -4.69 1.64 -6.99
C MET A 86 -4.15 0.81 -8.15
N GLY A 87 -4.93 0.63 -9.22
CA GLY A 87 -4.47 -0.07 -10.42
C GLY A 87 -3.21 0.57 -11.02
N ASN A 88 -3.13 1.90 -11.04
CA ASN A 88 -1.94 2.62 -11.47
C ASN A 88 -0.73 2.40 -10.54
N LEU A 89 -0.97 2.36 -9.22
CA LEU A 89 0.09 2.08 -8.26
C LEU A 89 0.59 0.64 -8.41
N ARG A 90 -0.31 -0.33 -8.56
CA ARG A 90 0.02 -1.74 -8.79
C ARG A 90 0.92 -1.93 -10.00
N ALA A 91 0.61 -1.27 -11.12
CA ALA A 91 1.47 -1.33 -12.32
C ALA A 91 2.90 -0.83 -12.04
N ARG A 92 3.05 0.27 -11.29
CA ARG A 92 4.38 0.77 -10.88
C ARG A 92 5.11 -0.20 -9.97
N PHE A 93 4.39 -0.83 -9.04
CA PHE A 93 4.93 -1.85 -8.14
C PHE A 93 5.40 -3.09 -8.90
N ASP A 94 4.63 -3.58 -9.85
CA ASP A 94 4.96 -4.76 -10.65
C ASP A 94 6.20 -4.51 -11.53
N LEU A 95 6.31 -3.30 -12.10
CA LEU A 95 7.52 -2.86 -12.83
C LEU A 95 8.74 -2.83 -11.92
N TYR A 96 8.61 -2.24 -10.74
CA TYR A 96 9.69 -2.19 -9.74
C TYR A 96 10.15 -3.60 -9.35
N ARG A 97 9.21 -4.50 -9.05
CA ARG A 97 9.52 -5.89 -8.65
C ARG A 97 10.21 -6.67 -9.77
N THR A 98 9.80 -6.43 -11.01
CA THR A 98 10.42 -7.03 -12.20
C THR A 98 11.83 -6.52 -12.41
N ARG A 99 12.08 -5.24 -12.15
CA ARG A 99 13.41 -4.63 -12.28
C ARG A 99 14.38 -5.05 -11.16
N TRP A 100 13.88 -5.23 -9.94
CA TRP A 100 14.68 -5.56 -8.76
C TRP A 100 14.28 -6.92 -8.15
N PRO A 101 14.43 -8.04 -8.88
CA PRO A 101 13.95 -9.36 -8.44
C PRO A 101 14.78 -9.94 -7.28
N GLY A 102 15.97 -9.42 -7.00
CA GLY A 102 16.81 -9.88 -5.91
C GLY A 102 18.19 -9.21 -5.86
N PRO A 103 19.05 -9.64 -4.93
CA PRO A 103 20.33 -8.98 -4.63
C PRO A 103 21.26 -8.85 -5.84
N VAL A 104 21.26 -9.82 -6.75
CA VAL A 104 22.09 -9.80 -7.97
C VAL A 104 21.71 -8.66 -8.91
N ALA A 105 20.43 -8.35 -9.05
CA ALA A 105 19.98 -7.22 -9.86
C ALA A 105 20.32 -5.88 -9.18
N VAL A 106 20.08 -5.81 -7.87
CA VAL A 106 20.40 -4.62 -7.06
C VAL A 106 21.89 -4.28 -7.11
N ALA A 107 22.77 -5.28 -6.99
CA ALA A 107 24.22 -5.07 -7.01
C ALA A 107 24.76 -4.49 -8.33
N LYS A 108 24.01 -4.58 -9.43
CA LYS A 108 24.40 -4.01 -10.73
C LYS A 108 24.20 -2.50 -10.79
N ASP A 109 23.24 -1.97 -10.02
CA ASP A 109 22.92 -0.54 -10.00
C ASP A 109 22.24 -0.17 -8.66
N PRO A 110 23.02 -0.14 -7.55
CA PRO A 110 22.48 0.14 -6.22
C PRO A 110 21.92 1.57 -6.10
N ALA A 111 22.50 2.53 -6.82
CA ALA A 111 22.03 3.91 -6.84
C ALA A 111 20.63 4.03 -7.45
N ALA A 112 20.36 3.35 -8.57
CA ALA A 112 19.00 3.32 -9.12
C ALA A 112 18.02 2.58 -8.22
N PHE A 113 18.43 1.45 -7.60
CA PHE A 113 17.58 0.75 -6.64
C PHE A 113 17.18 1.66 -5.48
N VAL A 114 18.14 2.37 -4.87
CA VAL A 114 17.90 3.32 -3.77
C VAL A 114 16.95 4.44 -4.20
N ARG A 115 17.19 5.06 -5.37
CA ARG A 115 16.33 6.14 -5.89
C ARG A 115 14.91 5.65 -6.14
N GLU A 116 14.74 4.54 -6.84
CA GLU A 116 13.43 3.99 -7.17
C GLU A 116 12.70 3.47 -5.92
N THR A 117 13.44 2.97 -4.91
CA THR A 117 12.85 2.60 -3.60
C THR A 117 12.19 3.82 -2.96
N ARG A 118 12.86 4.98 -2.97
CA ARG A 118 12.30 6.22 -2.42
C ARG A 118 11.00 6.61 -3.12
N GLU A 119 10.96 6.51 -4.44
CA GLU A 119 9.79 6.87 -5.25
C GLU A 119 8.60 5.96 -4.94
N VAL A 120 8.80 4.64 -4.92
CA VAL A 120 7.75 3.66 -4.60
C VAL A 120 7.25 3.82 -3.18
N VAL A 121 8.14 3.99 -2.20
CA VAL A 121 7.76 4.18 -0.79
C VAL A 121 7.00 5.49 -0.59
N ALA A 122 7.41 6.58 -1.24
CA ALA A 122 6.69 7.85 -1.18
C ALA A 122 5.29 7.74 -1.76
N ALA A 123 5.14 7.06 -2.91
CA ALA A 123 3.84 6.83 -3.53
C ALA A 123 2.92 5.99 -2.64
N LEU A 124 3.47 4.95 -1.99
CA LEU A 124 2.74 4.08 -1.07
C LEU A 124 2.24 4.85 0.16
N LYS A 125 3.12 5.62 0.80
CA LYS A 125 2.78 6.43 1.98
C LYS A 125 1.72 7.47 1.66
N HIS A 126 1.83 8.13 0.52
CA HIS A 126 0.83 9.09 0.06
C HIS A 126 -0.54 8.43 -0.13
N ARG A 127 -0.56 7.23 -0.73
CA ARG A 127 -1.79 6.46 -0.94
C ARG A 127 -2.45 6.06 0.38
N ILE A 128 -1.72 5.35 1.24
CA ILE A 128 -2.23 4.86 2.54
C ILE A 128 -2.79 6.01 3.37
N GLY A 129 -2.05 7.12 3.43
CA GLY A 129 -2.50 8.29 4.17
C GLY A 129 -3.80 8.90 3.62
N ARG A 130 -4.10 8.74 2.33
CA ARG A 130 -5.37 9.20 1.74
C ARG A 130 -6.49 8.19 1.95
N GLU A 131 -6.21 6.90 1.84
CA GLU A 131 -7.19 5.85 2.18
C GLU A 131 -7.67 6.00 3.62
N ASP A 132 -6.75 6.18 4.56
CA ASP A 132 -7.08 6.35 5.98
C ASP A 132 -7.95 7.58 6.25
N ARG A 133 -7.61 8.74 5.66
CA ARG A 133 -8.25 10.04 5.94
C ARG A 133 -9.47 10.34 5.09
N GLU A 134 -9.63 9.67 3.95
CA GLU A 134 -10.74 9.91 3.02
C GLU A 134 -11.68 8.70 2.94
N LEU A 135 -11.16 7.53 2.56
CA LEU A 135 -11.99 6.36 2.26
C LEU A 135 -12.48 5.70 3.55
N TYR A 136 -11.57 5.36 4.46
CA TYR A 136 -11.91 4.63 5.68
C TYR A 136 -12.71 5.50 6.64
N ASP A 137 -12.35 6.78 6.78
CA ASP A 137 -13.17 7.76 7.53
C ASP A 137 -14.59 7.91 6.96
N LEU A 138 -14.77 7.79 5.64
CA LEU A 138 -16.10 7.81 5.03
C LEU A 138 -16.90 6.53 5.33
N ILE A 139 -16.25 5.37 5.31
CA ILE A 139 -16.85 4.07 5.69
C ILE A 139 -17.30 4.11 7.15
N ASP A 140 -16.45 4.63 8.04
CA ASP A 140 -16.73 4.74 9.47
C ASP A 140 -17.93 5.67 9.73
N ARG A 141 -17.96 6.84 9.09
CA ARG A 141 -19.08 7.81 9.20
C ARG A 141 -20.40 7.28 8.65
N ALA A 142 -20.36 6.41 7.64
CA ALA A 142 -21.55 5.77 7.09
C ALA A 142 -22.14 4.70 8.03
N GLY A 143 -21.50 4.43 9.19
CA GLY A 143 -21.94 3.41 10.14
C GLY A 143 -21.74 1.99 9.62
N LEU A 144 -20.88 1.82 8.61
CA LEU A 144 -20.57 0.51 8.03
C LEU A 144 -19.49 -0.21 8.84
N ALA A 145 -18.71 0.51 9.64
CA ALA A 145 -17.78 -0.07 10.59
C ALA A 145 -18.53 -0.72 11.75
N SER A 146 -18.46 -2.05 11.87
CA SER A 146 -18.77 -2.71 13.13
C SER A 146 -17.52 -2.73 14.01
N ALA A 147 -17.68 -2.39 15.28
CA ALA A 147 -16.69 -2.71 16.31
C ALA A 147 -16.50 -4.23 16.36
N ALA A 148 -15.24 -4.67 16.51
CA ALA A 148 -14.91 -6.03 16.91
C ALA A 148 -15.32 -6.26 18.37
#